data_AF-A0A818GDE8-F1
#
_entry.id   AF-A0A818GDE8-F1
#
_cell.length_a   1.000
_cell.length_b   1.000
_cell.length_c   1.000
_cell.angle_alpha   90.00
_cell.angle_beta   90.00
_cell.angle_gamma   90.00
#
_symmetry.space_group_name_H-M   'P 1'
#
loop_
_entity.id
_entity.type
_entity.pdbx_description
1 polymer ?
#
loop_
_entity_poly.entity_id
_entity_poly.type
_entity_poly.pdbx_seq_one_letter_code
_entity_poly.pdbx_strand_id
1 'polypeptide(L)'
;MNSNVPSDVMELERDTFFDFVKKHSGEKVANLLEFQDITNVNCLLACKDPLEILLLDSDDLLELKKATCLKLNNNSFTVLPGVKSKLNLLKCVLTKKRNELKRESSKRSSNSSITNILSDNNSISNNLNHSADILAATPTNTFTSSINNCVTAQENIKRYLIDSLDDWCKKMRTTDDQYEMLELKENLDYDVIIDLDGGKVFIRCKCGTIATLGKKDNNYILSNYTRHLTSSNPCPVILKKLQAPKNVDESEISTFENTNPSKDSFEKSVSIERRKRKPRTNQSSGKKRKG
;
A
#
# COMPACT_ATOMS: atom_id res chain seq x y z
N MET A 1 9.23 -14.47 -17.16
CA MET A 1 10.53 -13.93 -16.73
C MET A 1 10.83 -14.47 -15.35
N ASN A 2 11.78 -15.40 -15.22
CA ASN A 2 12.30 -15.84 -13.93
C ASN A 2 13.13 -14.69 -13.36
N SER A 3 12.55 -13.88 -12.49
CA SER A 3 13.35 -12.96 -11.69
C SER A 3 14.11 -13.77 -10.66
N ASN A 4 15.24 -14.33 -11.08
CA ASN A 4 16.30 -14.78 -10.17
C ASN A 4 16.76 -13.54 -9.42
N VAL A 5 16.16 -13.33 -8.25
CA VAL A 5 16.64 -12.36 -7.28
C VAL A 5 17.96 -12.93 -6.75
N PRO A 6 19.09 -12.21 -6.91
CA PRO A 6 20.37 -12.67 -6.40
C PRO A 6 20.31 -12.97 -4.90
N SER A 7 21.08 -13.95 -4.43
CA SER A 7 21.13 -14.31 -3.00
C SER A 7 21.62 -13.15 -2.13
N ASP A 8 22.54 -12.36 -2.69
CA ASP A 8 23.18 -11.16 -2.15
C ASP A 8 22.40 -9.87 -2.44
N VAL A 9 21.13 -9.94 -2.92
CA VAL A 9 20.35 -8.74 -3.28
C VAL A 9 20.27 -7.70 -2.15
N MET A 10 20.31 -8.15 -0.89
CA MET A 10 20.23 -7.28 0.29
C MET A 10 21.51 -6.47 0.53
N GLU A 11 22.61 -6.86 -0.10
CA GLU A 11 23.95 -6.26 0.01
C GLU A 11 24.26 -5.32 -1.17
N LEU A 12 23.37 -5.26 -2.19
CA LEU A 12 23.56 -4.38 -3.33
C LEU A 12 23.46 -2.90 -2.94
N GLU A 13 24.39 -2.10 -3.46
CA GLU A 13 24.47 -0.66 -3.22
C GLU A 13 24.74 0.13 -4.51
N ARG A 14 24.25 1.38 -4.53
CA ARG A 14 24.43 2.37 -5.59
C ARG A 14 24.21 1.77 -6.98
N ASP A 15 25.21 1.83 -7.85
CA ASP A 15 25.15 1.41 -9.25
C ASP A 15 24.67 -0.04 -9.39
N THR A 16 25.19 -0.96 -8.56
CA THR A 16 24.79 -2.38 -8.62
C THR A 16 23.32 -2.58 -8.21
N PHE A 17 22.83 -1.77 -7.27
CA PHE A 17 21.42 -1.74 -6.89
C PHE A 17 20.56 -1.18 -8.04
N PHE A 18 20.96 -0.06 -8.65
CA PHE A 18 20.23 0.54 -9.75
C PHE A 18 20.21 -0.35 -11.00
N ASP A 19 21.30 -1.04 -11.32
CA ASP A 19 21.37 -2.02 -12.39
C ASP A 19 20.41 -3.19 -12.15
N PHE A 20 20.37 -3.70 -10.92
CA PHE A 20 19.39 -4.71 -10.51
C PHE A 20 17.95 -4.20 -10.69
N VAL A 21 17.65 -2.98 -10.22
CA VAL A 21 16.31 -2.38 -10.37
C VAL A 21 15.97 -2.16 -11.84
N LYS A 22 16.90 -1.67 -12.67
CA LYS A 22 16.70 -1.46 -14.10
C LYS A 22 16.40 -2.79 -14.79
N LYS A 23 17.13 -3.86 -14.47
CA LYS A 23 16.90 -5.20 -15.00
C LYS A 23 15.56 -5.80 -14.56
N HIS A 24 15.15 -5.58 -13.32
CA HIS A 24 13.98 -6.25 -12.73
C HIS A 24 12.67 -5.46 -12.90
N SER A 25 12.73 -4.14 -12.74
CA SER A 25 11.58 -3.22 -12.68
C SER A 25 11.59 -2.18 -13.80
N GLY A 26 12.64 -2.15 -14.61
CA GLY A 26 12.78 -1.25 -15.75
C GLY A 26 13.39 0.10 -15.37
N GLU A 27 13.92 0.78 -16.38
CA GLU A 27 14.64 2.05 -16.27
C GLU A 27 13.85 3.15 -15.55
N LYS A 28 12.56 3.28 -15.83
CA LYS A 28 11.70 4.30 -15.19
C LYS A 28 11.66 4.19 -13.67
N VAL A 29 11.66 2.96 -13.14
CA VAL A 29 11.67 2.73 -11.69
C VAL A 29 13.06 3.01 -11.12
N ALA A 30 14.12 2.59 -11.82
CA ALA A 30 15.50 2.87 -11.41
C ALA A 30 15.75 4.39 -11.29
N ASN A 31 15.44 5.16 -12.33
CA ASN A 31 15.63 6.62 -12.34
C ASN A 31 14.82 7.33 -11.23
N LEU A 32 13.61 6.83 -10.91
CA LEU A 32 12.80 7.36 -9.82
C LEU A 32 13.46 7.14 -8.46
N LEU A 33 14.05 5.96 -8.23
CA LEU A 33 14.74 5.65 -6.97
C LEU A 33 16.06 6.40 -6.88
N GLU A 34 16.79 6.51 -7.98
CA GLU A 34 18.04 7.26 -8.09
C GLU A 34 17.82 8.76 -7.81
N PHE A 35 16.77 9.36 -8.38
CA PHE A 35 16.43 10.77 -8.13
C PHE A 35 16.18 11.07 -6.63
N GLN A 36 15.69 10.08 -5.87
CA GLN A 36 15.42 10.20 -4.43
C GLN A 36 16.59 9.76 -3.55
N ASP A 37 17.75 9.46 -4.16
CA ASP A 37 18.93 8.93 -3.46
C ASP A 37 18.64 7.62 -2.67
N ILE A 38 17.71 6.80 -3.17
CA ILE A 38 17.42 5.48 -2.61
C ILE A 38 18.43 4.49 -3.18
N THR A 39 19.59 4.40 -2.52
CA THR A 39 20.79 3.72 -3.04
C THR A 39 20.92 2.24 -2.70
N ASN A 40 20.01 1.67 -1.89
CA ASN A 40 20.06 0.24 -1.56
C ASN A 40 18.67 -0.30 -1.15
N VAL A 41 18.59 -1.62 -0.99
CA VAL A 41 17.35 -2.32 -0.62
C VAL A 41 16.82 -1.84 0.75
N ASN A 42 17.69 -1.60 1.72
CA ASN A 42 17.26 -1.20 3.06
C ASN A 42 16.57 0.18 3.04
N CYS A 43 17.12 1.14 2.30
CA CYS A 43 16.53 2.46 2.07
C CYS A 43 15.17 2.34 1.36
N LEU A 44 15.08 1.52 0.31
CA LEU A 44 13.82 1.31 -0.42
C LEU A 44 12.73 0.72 0.47
N LEU A 45 13.07 -0.26 1.32
CA LEU A 45 12.13 -0.91 2.22
C LEU A 45 11.74 0.00 3.41
N ALA A 46 12.61 0.93 3.81
CA ALA A 46 12.29 1.93 4.84
C ALA A 46 11.44 3.09 4.30
N CYS A 47 11.59 3.42 3.01
CA CYS A 47 10.78 4.45 2.36
C CYS A 47 9.31 4.02 2.31
N LYS A 48 8.40 4.84 2.83
CA LYS A 48 6.96 4.54 2.88
C LYS A 48 6.36 4.50 1.48
N ASP A 49 6.46 5.60 0.74
CA ASP A 49 5.98 5.73 -0.63
C ASP A 49 6.99 6.50 -1.51
N PRO A 50 7.81 5.82 -2.33
CA PRO A 50 8.73 6.48 -3.25
C PRO A 50 8.04 7.27 -4.38
N LEU A 51 6.71 7.21 -4.53
CA LEU A 51 5.99 8.00 -5.54
C LEU A 51 5.59 9.39 -5.02
N GLU A 52 5.67 9.63 -3.72
CA GLU A 52 5.24 10.88 -3.09
C GLU A 52 6.02 12.10 -3.61
N ILE A 53 7.30 11.90 -3.99
CA ILE A 53 8.13 12.96 -4.58
C ILE A 53 7.49 13.56 -5.85
N LEU A 54 6.75 12.77 -6.62
CA LEU A 54 6.12 13.21 -7.87
C LEU A 54 4.93 14.17 -7.63
N LEU A 55 4.47 14.31 -6.39
CA LEU A 55 3.43 15.27 -6.03
C LEU A 55 3.96 16.69 -5.84
N LEU A 56 5.28 16.86 -5.68
CA LEU A 56 5.90 18.16 -5.48
C LEU A 56 5.88 18.96 -6.78
N ASP A 57 5.65 20.27 -6.67
CA ASP A 57 5.72 21.21 -7.79
C ASP A 57 7.15 21.77 -7.89
N SER A 58 7.99 21.11 -8.67
CA SER A 58 9.38 21.51 -8.92
C SER A 58 9.76 21.27 -10.38
N ASP A 59 10.51 22.21 -10.94
CA ASP A 59 11.05 22.12 -12.31
C ASP A 59 12.03 20.95 -12.44
N ASP A 60 12.78 20.63 -11.38
CA ASP A 60 13.73 19.51 -11.36
C ASP A 60 13.04 18.15 -11.54
N LEU A 61 11.74 18.06 -11.21
CA LEU A 61 10.94 16.85 -11.36
C LEU A 61 10.30 16.73 -12.75
N LEU A 62 10.40 17.73 -13.61
CA LEU A 62 9.64 17.76 -14.86
C LEU A 62 10.04 16.62 -15.80
N GLU A 63 11.33 16.34 -15.92
CA GLU A 63 11.84 15.23 -16.75
C GLU A 63 11.41 13.88 -16.20
N LEU A 64 11.52 13.70 -14.88
CA LEU A 64 11.10 12.48 -14.20
C LEU A 64 9.58 12.26 -14.38
N LYS A 65 8.76 13.29 -14.16
CA LYS A 65 7.30 13.26 -14.39
C LYS A 65 6.95 12.91 -15.83
N LYS A 66 7.66 13.45 -16.82
CA LYS A 66 7.45 13.09 -18.25
C LYS A 66 7.75 11.61 -18.50
N ALA A 67 8.72 11.03 -17.80
CA ALA A 67 9.06 9.62 -17.96
C ALA A 67 8.08 8.69 -17.22
N THR A 68 7.62 9.06 -16.01
CA THR A 68 6.87 8.18 -15.10
C THR A 68 5.37 8.45 -15.03
N CYS A 69 4.89 9.58 -15.56
CA CYS A 69 3.49 10.02 -15.45
C CYS A 69 2.85 10.29 -16.82
N LEU A 70 1.52 10.32 -16.83
CA LEU A 70 0.69 10.86 -17.89
C LEU A 70 0.29 12.29 -17.52
N LYS A 71 0.47 13.23 -18.45
CA LYS A 71 -0.05 14.58 -18.30
C LYS A 71 -1.51 14.60 -18.73
N LEU A 72 -2.39 15.09 -17.85
CA LEU A 72 -3.82 15.25 -18.10
C LEU A 72 -4.11 16.63 -18.73
N ASN A 73 -5.32 16.79 -19.28
CA ASN A 73 -5.73 18.03 -19.97
C ASN A 73 -5.74 19.27 -19.08
N ASN A 74 -5.93 19.09 -17.77
CA ASN A 74 -5.86 20.15 -16.75
C ASN A 74 -4.41 20.48 -16.32
N ASN A 75 -3.39 19.99 -17.04
CA ASN A 75 -1.97 20.06 -16.71
C ASN A 75 -1.54 19.30 -15.43
N SER A 76 -2.41 18.52 -14.78
CA SER A 76 -1.97 17.65 -13.68
C SER A 76 -1.29 16.38 -14.20
N PHE A 77 -0.54 15.69 -13.34
CA PHE A 77 0.17 14.46 -13.68
C PHE A 77 -0.40 13.28 -12.90
N THR A 78 -0.60 12.14 -13.57
CA THR A 78 -0.97 10.86 -12.95
C THR A 78 0.11 9.83 -13.20
N VAL A 79 0.58 9.14 -12.17
CA VAL A 79 1.62 8.10 -12.30
C VAL A 79 1.12 6.98 -13.23
N LEU A 80 1.99 6.51 -14.13
CA LEU A 80 1.70 5.37 -14.98
C LEU A 80 1.41 4.12 -14.12
N PRO A 81 0.28 3.43 -14.31
CA PRO A 81 -0.07 2.24 -13.52
C PRO A 81 1.05 1.19 -13.52
N GLY A 82 1.72 0.99 -14.67
CA GLY A 82 2.83 0.06 -14.79
C GLY A 82 4.06 0.42 -13.93
N VAL A 83 4.35 1.70 -13.69
CA VAL A 83 5.44 2.13 -12.81
C VAL A 83 5.09 1.80 -11.36
N LYS A 84 3.87 2.15 -10.94
CA LYS A 84 3.36 1.85 -9.59
C LYS A 84 3.37 0.35 -9.30
N SER A 85 2.85 -0.46 -10.22
CA SER A 85 2.81 -1.92 -10.04
C SER A 85 4.21 -2.54 -9.97
N LYS A 86 5.16 -2.10 -10.80
CA LYS A 86 6.53 -2.63 -10.78
C LYS A 86 7.29 -2.23 -9.52
N LEU A 87 7.12 -0.99 -9.04
CA LEU A 87 7.73 -0.55 -7.78
C LEU A 87 7.17 -1.33 -6.59
N ASN A 88 5.85 -1.51 -6.52
CA ASN A 88 5.21 -2.31 -5.47
C ASN A 88 5.70 -3.77 -5.52
N LEU A 89 5.78 -4.35 -6.71
CA LEU A 89 6.30 -5.70 -6.90
C LEU A 89 7.74 -5.82 -6.39
N LEU A 90 8.60 -4.88 -6.74
CA LEU A 90 9.99 -4.84 -6.28
C LEU A 90 10.06 -4.84 -4.75
N LYS A 91 9.28 -3.98 -4.08
CA LYS A 91 9.22 -3.94 -2.61
C LYS A 91 8.75 -5.28 -2.03
N CYS A 92 7.68 -5.87 -2.58
CA CYS A 92 7.17 -7.16 -2.12
C CYS A 92 8.23 -8.28 -2.23
N VAL A 93 8.92 -8.36 -3.38
CA VAL A 93 9.95 -9.37 -3.64
C VAL A 93 11.12 -9.21 -2.66
N LEU A 94 11.59 -7.98 -2.44
CA LEU A 94 12.70 -7.68 -1.53
C LEU A 94 12.31 -7.92 -0.06
N THR A 95 11.09 -7.55 0.35
CA THR A 95 10.56 -7.85 1.68
C THR A 95 10.52 -9.36 1.94
N LYS A 96 10.00 -10.13 0.98
CA LYS A 96 9.96 -11.59 1.08
C LYS A 96 11.37 -12.16 1.26
N LYS A 97 12.34 -11.71 0.45
CA LYS A 97 13.74 -12.16 0.54
C LYS A 97 14.38 -11.83 1.89
N ARG A 98 14.15 -10.62 2.41
CA ARG A 98 14.60 -10.22 3.76
C ARG A 98 14.02 -11.13 4.84
N ASN A 99 12.75 -11.51 4.72
CA ASN A 99 12.08 -12.38 5.69
C ASN A 99 12.60 -13.82 5.64
N GLU A 100 12.93 -14.33 4.44
CA GLU A 100 13.59 -15.64 4.27
C GLU A 100 14.94 -15.69 5.00
N LEU A 101 15.79 -14.67 4.82
CA LEU A 101 17.10 -14.57 5.48
C LEU A 101 16.98 -14.51 7.01
N LYS A 102 16.00 -13.76 7.54
CA LYS A 102 15.74 -13.72 8.98
C LYS A 102 15.38 -15.10 9.53
N ARG A 103 14.53 -15.86 8.83
CA ARG A 103 14.14 -17.21 9.26
C ARG A 103 15.30 -18.20 9.24
N GLU A 104 16.21 -18.09 8.28
CA GLU A 104 17.42 -18.92 8.21
C GLU A 104 18.38 -18.64 9.38
N SER A 105 18.55 -17.37 9.75
CA SER A 105 19.40 -16.98 10.88
C SER A 105 18.85 -17.51 12.22
N SER A 106 17.53 -17.49 12.43
CA SER A 106 16.92 -18.01 13.66
C SER A 106 17.04 -19.52 13.80
N LYS A 107 17.04 -20.29 12.71
CA LYS A 107 17.20 -21.75 12.76
C LYS A 107 18.60 -22.21 13.15
N ARG A 108 19.64 -21.41 12.86
CA ARG A 108 21.02 -21.75 13.24
C ARG A 108 21.33 -21.45 14.71
N SER A 109 20.58 -20.55 15.36
CA SER A 109 20.80 -20.18 16.76
C SER A 109 20.29 -21.22 17.77
N SER A 110 19.55 -22.24 17.35
CA SER A 110 18.96 -23.25 18.26
C SER A 110 19.83 -24.49 18.49
N ASN A 111 21.01 -24.58 17.86
CA ASN A 111 21.91 -25.74 17.98
C ASN A 111 23.19 -25.50 18.79
N SER A 112 23.37 -24.34 19.44
CA SER A 112 24.53 -24.09 20.31
C SER A 112 24.16 -24.20 21.80
N SER A 113 23.73 -25.39 22.23
CA SER A 113 23.73 -25.81 23.63
C SER A 113 23.64 -27.32 23.67
N ILE A 114 24.80 -27.99 23.71
CA ILE A 114 25.17 -29.12 24.57
C ILE A 114 26.62 -29.45 24.16
N THR A 115 27.56 -28.71 24.74
CA THR A 115 28.88 -29.28 25.05
C THR A 115 28.74 -29.92 26.42
N ASN A 116 28.60 -31.23 26.46
CA ASN A 116 29.08 -32.02 27.58
C ASN A 116 29.68 -33.31 27.05
N ILE A 117 30.97 -33.40 27.29
CA ILE A 117 31.85 -34.54 27.13
C ILE A 117 31.40 -35.60 28.14
N LEU A 118 31.10 -36.83 27.69
CA LEU A 118 31.66 -38.03 28.31
C LEU A 118 31.62 -39.23 27.37
N SER A 119 32.65 -40.03 27.51
CA SER A 119 33.16 -41.06 26.63
C SER A 119 32.30 -42.34 26.52
N ASP A 120 32.64 -43.07 25.44
CA ASP A 120 32.82 -44.53 25.38
C ASP A 120 31.71 -45.47 24.89
N ASN A 121 32.08 -46.10 23.76
CA ASN A 121 31.98 -47.53 23.39
C ASN A 121 30.83 -48.04 22.51
N ASN A 122 31.27 -48.55 21.34
CA ASN A 122 30.72 -49.64 20.49
C ASN A 122 29.35 -49.38 19.82
N SER A 123 29.07 -49.69 18.56
CA SER A 123 29.63 -50.64 17.57
C SER A 123 29.15 -50.22 16.17
N ILE A 124 30.01 -50.24 15.13
CA ILE A 124 30.02 -51.21 14.00
C ILE A 124 28.61 -51.40 13.37
N SER A 125 28.29 -50.96 12.15
CA SER A 125 28.80 -51.51 10.87
C SER A 125 28.26 -50.74 9.65
N ASN A 126 29.13 -50.61 8.63
CA ASN A 126 28.98 -50.80 7.17
C ASN A 126 27.77 -50.14 6.45
N ASN A 127 27.87 -49.54 5.26
CA ASN A 127 28.82 -49.76 4.18
C ASN A 127 28.76 -48.61 3.15
N LEU A 128 29.87 -48.44 2.46
CA LEU A 128 30.13 -47.64 1.27
C LEU A 128 29.24 -48.08 0.09
N ASN A 129 28.70 -47.13 -0.69
CA ASN A 129 29.10 -46.96 -2.10
C ASN A 129 28.33 -45.85 -2.84
N HIS A 130 29.13 -45.09 -3.59
CA HIS A 130 28.78 -44.14 -4.63
C HIS A 130 27.78 -44.66 -5.66
N SER A 131 26.90 -43.78 -6.16
CA SER A 131 26.90 -43.43 -7.59
C SER A 131 26.11 -42.15 -7.83
N ALA A 132 26.72 -41.28 -8.62
CA ALA A 132 26.10 -40.10 -9.19
C ALA A 132 24.94 -40.52 -10.10
N ASP A 133 23.80 -39.87 -9.96
CA ASP A 133 22.85 -39.79 -11.05
C ASP A 133 22.33 -38.36 -11.19
N ILE A 134 22.73 -37.78 -12.31
CA ILE A 134 22.33 -36.47 -12.80
C ILE A 134 20.98 -36.70 -13.46
N LEU A 135 19.89 -36.39 -12.74
CA LEU A 135 18.60 -36.19 -13.36
C LEU A 135 18.25 -34.72 -13.33
N ALA A 136 18.36 -34.13 -14.52
CA ALA A 136 17.88 -32.82 -14.86
C ALA A 136 16.40 -32.68 -14.49
N ALA A 137 16.13 -32.09 -13.33
CA ALA A 137 14.83 -31.55 -13.02
C ALA A 137 14.68 -30.26 -13.85
N THR A 138 14.02 -30.38 -15.00
CA THR A 138 13.42 -29.24 -15.71
C THR A 138 12.56 -28.47 -14.71
N PRO A 139 12.90 -27.22 -14.34
CA PRO A 139 12.04 -26.46 -13.46
C PRO A 139 10.79 -26.07 -14.24
N THR A 140 9.69 -26.73 -13.91
CA THR A 140 8.36 -26.45 -14.45
C THR A 140 8.03 -24.98 -14.24
N ASN A 141 7.78 -24.30 -15.36
CA ASN A 141 7.39 -22.90 -15.44
C ASN A 141 6.08 -22.63 -14.70
N THR A 142 6.12 -22.16 -13.45
CA THR A 142 4.89 -21.82 -12.68
C THR A 142 5.00 -20.53 -11.85
N PHE A 143 5.80 -19.54 -12.27
CA PHE A 143 6.00 -18.31 -11.48
C PHE A 143 5.33 -17.04 -12.03
N THR A 144 4.98 -16.98 -13.32
CA THR A 144 4.27 -15.82 -13.89
C THR A 144 2.83 -15.67 -13.39
N SER A 145 2.22 -16.74 -12.86
CA SER A 145 0.93 -16.69 -12.18
C SER A 145 1.03 -16.09 -10.78
N SER A 146 2.11 -16.32 -10.03
CA SER A 146 2.19 -15.96 -8.61
C SER A 146 2.22 -14.44 -8.32
N ILE A 147 2.61 -13.62 -9.30
CA ILE A 147 2.92 -12.19 -9.12
C ILE A 147 1.70 -11.29 -9.33
N ASN A 148 0.95 -11.50 -10.42
CA ASN A 148 -0.38 -10.92 -10.56
C ASN A 148 -1.29 -11.44 -9.44
N ASN A 149 -1.15 -12.72 -9.08
CA ASN A 149 -1.92 -13.30 -7.99
C ASN A 149 -1.70 -12.63 -6.64
N CYS A 150 -0.58 -11.97 -6.34
CA CYS A 150 -0.37 -11.39 -5.00
C CYS A 150 -1.16 -10.08 -4.79
N VAL A 151 -1.00 -9.10 -5.69
CA VAL A 151 -1.78 -7.85 -5.66
C VAL A 151 -3.25 -8.15 -5.93
N THR A 152 -3.54 -8.99 -6.93
CA THR A 152 -4.90 -9.45 -7.19
C THR A 152 -5.47 -10.25 -6.02
N ALA A 153 -4.69 -11.05 -5.28
CA ALA A 153 -5.20 -11.73 -4.08
C ALA A 153 -5.52 -10.73 -2.97
N GLN A 154 -4.68 -9.73 -2.73
CA GLN A 154 -4.97 -8.73 -1.70
C GLN A 154 -6.26 -7.96 -2.03
N GLU A 155 -6.40 -7.51 -3.28
CA GLU A 155 -7.62 -6.84 -3.75
C GLU A 155 -8.83 -7.76 -3.71
N ASN A 156 -8.69 -9.04 -4.08
CA ASN A 156 -9.78 -10.01 -4.03
C ASN A 156 -10.20 -10.33 -2.59
N ILE A 157 -9.24 -10.49 -1.67
CA ILE A 157 -9.52 -10.69 -0.24
C ILE A 157 -10.23 -9.45 0.31
N LYS A 158 -9.73 -8.25 -0.01
CA LYS A 158 -10.33 -7.00 0.43
C LYS A 158 -11.75 -6.84 -0.11
N ARG A 159 -11.98 -7.08 -1.40
CA ARG A 159 -13.31 -7.06 -2.02
C ARG A 159 -14.25 -8.06 -1.36
N TYR A 160 -13.82 -9.30 -1.19
CA TYR A 160 -14.59 -10.34 -0.49
C TYR A 160 -15.01 -9.90 0.93
N LEU A 161 -14.12 -9.27 1.68
CA LEU A 161 -14.42 -8.79 3.03
C LEU A 161 -15.42 -7.64 3.05
N ILE A 162 -15.29 -6.70 2.10
CA ILE A 162 -16.24 -5.60 1.92
C ILE A 162 -17.62 -6.16 1.59
N ASP A 163 -17.71 -7.04 0.58
CA ASP A 163 -18.97 -7.67 0.16
C ASP A 163 -19.61 -8.46 1.32
N SER A 164 -18.81 -9.20 2.08
CA SER A 164 -19.29 -9.97 3.23
C SER A 164 -19.80 -9.08 4.38
N LEU A 165 -19.21 -7.90 4.58
CA LEU A 165 -19.70 -6.91 5.56
C LEU A 165 -21.00 -6.25 5.10
N ASP A 166 -21.11 -5.94 3.81
CA ASP A 166 -22.33 -5.40 3.22
C ASP A 166 -23.49 -6.39 3.34
N ASP A 167 -23.25 -7.66 3.01
CA ASP A 167 -24.26 -8.71 3.16
C ASP A 167 -24.65 -8.94 4.61
N TRP A 168 -23.71 -8.81 5.55
CA TRP A 168 -24.03 -8.83 6.97
C TRP A 168 -24.90 -7.63 7.38
N CYS A 169 -24.59 -6.41 6.92
CA CYS A 169 -25.40 -5.22 7.18
C CYS A 169 -26.84 -5.40 6.64
N LYS A 170 -26.99 -5.92 5.41
CA LYS A 170 -28.30 -6.22 4.82
C LYS A 170 -29.10 -7.22 5.66
N LYS A 171 -28.46 -8.29 6.17
CA LYS A 171 -29.11 -9.26 7.06
C LYS A 171 -29.54 -8.66 8.39
N MET A 172 -28.78 -7.71 8.93
CA MET A 172 -29.16 -7.04 10.17
C MET A 172 -30.37 -6.13 9.97
N ARG A 173 -30.45 -5.40 8.85
CA ARG A 173 -31.63 -4.60 8.48
C ARG A 173 -32.91 -5.42 8.42
N THR A 174 -32.84 -6.68 8.00
CA THR A 174 -34.01 -7.57 7.92
C THR A 174 -34.36 -8.24 9.25
N THR A 175 -33.44 -8.29 10.21
CA THR A 175 -33.62 -9.03 11.47
C THR A 175 -34.06 -8.11 12.60
N ASP A 176 -33.61 -6.85 12.59
CA ASP A 176 -33.82 -5.91 13.68
C ASP A 176 -33.96 -4.49 13.12
N ASP A 177 -35.15 -3.89 13.33
CA ASP A 177 -35.53 -2.56 12.84
C ASP A 177 -34.59 -1.45 13.34
N GLN A 178 -33.88 -1.67 14.46
CA GLN A 178 -32.89 -0.71 14.94
C GLN A 178 -31.75 -0.51 13.95
N TYR A 179 -31.50 -1.47 13.05
CA TYR A 179 -30.41 -1.43 12.08
C TYR A 179 -30.84 -1.02 10.68
N GLU A 180 -32.06 -0.54 10.48
CA GLU A 180 -32.65 -0.20 9.17
C GLU A 180 -31.70 0.64 8.28
N MET A 181 -30.95 1.59 8.89
CA MET A 181 -30.02 2.48 8.20
C MET A 181 -28.53 2.12 8.39
N LEU A 182 -28.22 0.95 8.95
CA LEU A 182 -26.84 0.56 9.16
C LEU A 182 -26.13 0.32 7.82
N GLU A 183 -25.17 1.19 7.50
CA GLU A 183 -24.24 1.06 6.38
C GLU A 183 -22.81 1.28 6.89
N LEU A 184 -21.89 0.37 6.57
CA LEU A 184 -20.48 0.47 6.94
C LEU A 184 -19.62 0.72 5.70
N LYS A 185 -18.86 1.81 5.70
CA LYS A 185 -18.00 2.22 4.58
C LYS A 185 -16.53 2.05 4.94
N GLU A 186 -15.79 1.41 4.04
CA GLU A 186 -14.34 1.31 4.19
C GLU A 186 -13.71 2.72 4.17
N ASN A 187 -12.67 2.92 4.97
CA ASN A 187 -11.95 4.16 5.23
C ASN A 187 -12.72 5.19 6.08
N LEU A 188 -14.05 5.07 6.21
CA LEU A 188 -14.88 5.92 7.07
C LEU A 188 -15.22 5.26 8.41
N ASP A 189 -15.59 3.98 8.38
CA ASP A 189 -16.05 3.25 9.56
C ASP A 189 -15.05 2.18 10.01
N TYR A 190 -14.29 1.65 9.04
CA TYR A 190 -13.25 0.65 9.27
C TYR A 190 -12.17 0.67 8.20
N ASP A 191 -11.02 0.07 8.49
CA ASP A 191 -9.94 -0.19 7.55
C ASP A 191 -9.64 -1.70 7.49
N VAL A 192 -9.49 -2.25 6.28
CA VAL A 192 -9.03 -3.63 6.08
C VAL A 192 -7.51 -3.64 6.00
N ILE A 193 -6.85 -4.42 6.86
CA ILE A 193 -5.40 -4.54 6.91
C ILE A 193 -5.05 -6.00 6.61
N ILE A 194 -4.38 -6.23 5.48
CA ILE A 194 -3.96 -7.56 5.03
C ILE A 194 -2.45 -7.66 5.23
N ASP A 195 -2.04 -8.48 6.20
CA ASP A 195 -0.65 -8.83 6.45
C ASP A 195 -0.34 -10.13 5.71
N LEU A 196 0.17 -9.99 4.48
CA LEU A 196 0.56 -11.12 3.64
C LEU A 196 1.76 -11.87 4.21
N ASP A 197 2.63 -11.19 4.98
CA ASP A 197 3.82 -11.80 5.57
C ASP A 197 3.45 -12.70 6.77
N GLY A 198 2.55 -12.22 7.61
CA GLY A 198 2.00 -12.95 8.75
C GLY A 198 0.87 -13.91 8.38
N GLY A 199 0.35 -13.84 7.15
CA GLY A 199 -0.83 -14.59 6.72
C GLY A 199 -2.08 -14.23 7.52
N LYS A 200 -2.14 -12.99 8.03
CA LYS A 200 -3.22 -12.51 8.91
C LYS A 200 -4.01 -11.42 8.21
N VAL A 201 -5.30 -11.38 8.49
CA VAL A 201 -6.17 -10.30 8.03
C VAL A 201 -6.86 -9.69 9.24
N PHE A 202 -6.88 -8.37 9.28
CA PHE A 202 -7.45 -7.59 10.36
C PHE A 202 -8.46 -6.60 9.80
N ILE A 203 -9.48 -6.32 10.61
CA ILE A 203 -10.35 -5.17 10.40
C ILE A 203 -10.15 -4.25 11.60
N ARG A 204 -9.75 -3.01 11.32
CA ARG A 204 -9.62 -1.95 12.32
C ARG A 204 -10.86 -1.06 12.25
N CYS A 205 -11.69 -1.07 13.28
CA CYS A 205 -12.77 -0.11 13.41
C CYS A 205 -12.21 1.28 13.71
N LYS A 206 -12.88 2.36 13.28
CA LYS A 206 -12.50 3.73 13.66
C LYS A 206 -12.67 4.06 15.14
N CYS A 207 -13.34 3.20 15.92
CA CYS A 207 -13.30 3.31 17.39
C CYS A 207 -11.94 2.89 17.99
N GLY A 208 -11.03 2.33 17.18
CA GLY A 208 -9.71 1.84 17.60
C GLY A 208 -9.63 0.32 17.77
N THR A 209 -10.77 -0.38 17.86
CA THR A 209 -10.80 -1.84 18.01
C THR A 209 -10.25 -2.53 16.77
N ILE A 210 -9.35 -3.50 16.97
CA ILE A 210 -8.78 -4.32 15.90
C ILE A 210 -9.29 -5.75 16.06
N ALA A 211 -10.02 -6.26 15.08
CA ALA A 211 -10.47 -7.64 15.02
C ALA A 211 -9.56 -8.44 14.09
N THR A 212 -8.95 -9.50 14.61
CA THR A 212 -8.24 -10.48 13.79
C THR A 212 -9.26 -11.46 13.20
N LEU A 213 -9.20 -11.68 11.89
CA LEU A 213 -10.10 -12.59 11.20
C LEU A 213 -9.51 -14.00 11.19
N GLY A 214 -10.34 -14.97 11.60
CA GLY A 214 -10.05 -16.38 11.39
C GLY A 214 -10.28 -16.77 9.92
N LYS A 215 -9.74 -17.92 9.52
CA LYS A 215 -9.99 -18.51 8.20
C LYS A 215 -10.59 -19.91 8.37
N LYS A 216 -11.69 -20.20 7.69
CA LYS A 216 -12.35 -21.52 7.64
C LYS A 216 -12.84 -21.77 6.21
N ASP A 217 -12.53 -22.95 5.67
CA ASP A 217 -12.94 -23.36 4.32
C ASP A 217 -12.59 -22.33 3.24
N ASN A 218 -11.36 -21.81 3.31
CA ASN A 218 -10.86 -20.70 2.48
C ASN A 218 -11.55 -19.33 2.62
N ASN A 219 -12.55 -19.22 3.48
CA ASN A 219 -13.27 -17.98 3.75
C ASN A 219 -12.79 -17.32 5.04
N TYR A 220 -12.81 -15.98 5.08
CA TYR A 220 -12.51 -15.23 6.29
C TYR A 220 -13.75 -15.10 7.16
N ILE A 221 -13.61 -15.37 8.45
CA ILE A 221 -14.71 -15.34 9.42
C ILE A 221 -14.76 -13.95 10.06
N LEU A 222 -15.88 -13.25 9.83
CA LEU A 222 -16.13 -11.91 10.36
C LEU A 222 -16.67 -11.87 11.79
N SER A 223 -16.93 -13.03 12.43
CA SER A 223 -17.63 -13.14 13.71
C SER A 223 -17.01 -12.31 14.83
N ASN A 224 -15.69 -12.23 14.90
CA ASN A 224 -15.01 -11.40 15.90
C ASN A 224 -15.31 -9.92 15.72
N TYR A 225 -15.36 -9.45 14.47
CA TYR A 225 -15.65 -8.07 14.14
C TYR A 225 -17.14 -7.76 14.31
N THR A 226 -18.03 -8.60 13.78
CA THR A 226 -19.48 -8.40 13.93
C THR A 226 -19.93 -8.47 15.39
N ARG A 227 -19.31 -9.34 16.21
CA ARG A 227 -19.53 -9.36 17.66
C ARG A 227 -19.12 -8.04 18.32
N HIS A 228 -18.02 -7.42 17.89
CA HIS A 228 -17.64 -6.09 18.39
C HIS A 228 -18.71 -5.04 18.05
N LEU A 229 -19.27 -5.12 16.84
CA LEU A 229 -20.32 -4.21 16.38
C LEU A 229 -21.63 -4.36 17.17
N THR A 230 -21.99 -5.58 17.57
CA THR A 230 -23.27 -5.89 18.22
C THR A 230 -23.16 -6.23 19.71
N SER A 231 -22.00 -6.03 20.33
CA SER A 231 -21.82 -6.38 21.74
C SER A 231 -22.71 -5.51 22.64
N SER A 232 -22.92 -5.96 23.89
CA SER A 232 -23.66 -5.21 24.90
C SER A 232 -23.12 -3.79 25.16
N ASN A 233 -21.83 -3.56 24.87
CA ASN A 233 -21.23 -2.24 24.79
C ASN A 233 -21.03 -1.89 23.31
N PRO A 234 -22.06 -1.35 22.64
CA PRO A 234 -22.04 -1.17 21.19
C PRO A 234 -20.93 -0.22 20.76
N CYS A 235 -20.33 -0.53 19.62
CA CYS A 235 -19.25 0.26 19.05
C CYS A 235 -19.68 1.74 18.90
N PRO A 236 -18.89 2.73 19.38
CA PRO A 236 -19.24 4.15 19.27
C PRO A 236 -19.49 4.62 17.82
N VAL A 237 -18.83 3.99 16.84
CA VAL A 237 -19.04 4.28 15.41
C VAL A 237 -20.46 3.88 14.99
N ILE A 238 -20.93 2.71 15.44
CA ILE A 238 -22.29 2.24 15.17
C ILE A 238 -23.32 3.06 15.93
N LEU A 239 -23.10 3.31 17.22
CA LEU A 239 -24.01 4.12 18.03
C LEU A 239 -24.29 5.47 17.36
N LYS A 240 -23.25 6.16 16.88
CA LYS A 240 -23.40 7.42 16.16
C LYS A 240 -24.24 7.30 14.89
N LYS A 241 -24.16 6.18 14.17
CA LYS A 241 -24.98 5.94 12.97
C LYS A 241 -26.42 5.59 13.29
N LEU A 242 -26.65 4.82 14.34
CA LEU A 242 -28.01 4.45 14.77
C LEU A 242 -28.75 5.63 15.40
N GLN A 243 -28.02 6.55 16.04
CA GLN A 243 -28.56 7.77 16.64
C GLN A 243 -28.60 8.95 15.68
N ALA A 244 -28.02 8.83 14.48
CA ALA A 244 -28.11 9.89 13.49
C ALA A 244 -29.60 10.10 13.19
N PRO A 245 -30.13 11.33 13.32
CA PRO A 245 -31.53 11.59 13.03
C PRO A 245 -31.81 11.07 11.63
N LYS A 246 -32.83 10.22 11.49
CA LYS A 246 -33.40 9.91 10.18
C LYS A 246 -33.71 11.28 9.59
N ASN A 247 -32.96 11.71 8.58
CA ASN A 247 -33.22 13.00 7.94
C ASN A 247 -34.68 12.95 7.53
N VAL A 248 -35.49 13.70 8.28
CA VAL A 248 -36.90 13.94 7.97
C VAL A 248 -36.85 14.51 6.57
N ASP A 249 -37.55 13.85 5.66
CA ASP A 249 -37.61 14.18 4.24
C ASP A 249 -37.45 15.69 4.03
N GLU A 250 -36.37 16.10 3.36
CA GLU A 250 -36.18 17.49 2.88
C GLU A 250 -37.26 17.90 1.85
N SER A 251 -38.31 17.09 1.65
CA SER A 251 -39.42 17.37 0.75
C SER A 251 -40.53 18.25 1.34
N GLU A 252 -40.51 18.59 2.64
CA GLU A 252 -41.51 19.50 3.26
C GLU A 252 -41.06 20.95 3.50
N ILE A 253 -39.86 21.35 3.04
CA ILE A 253 -39.46 22.78 3.02
C ILE A 253 -39.59 23.32 1.59
N SER A 254 -40.80 23.32 1.02
CA SER A 254 -41.07 24.07 -0.21
C SER A 254 -42.47 24.68 -0.29
N THR A 255 -43.03 25.11 0.84
CA THR A 255 -44.22 25.99 0.80
C THR A 255 -44.20 26.88 2.02
N PHE A 256 -43.47 27.99 2.00
CA PHE A 256 -43.91 29.23 2.65
C PHE A 256 -43.16 30.43 2.04
N GLU A 257 -43.97 31.31 1.45
CA GLU A 257 -43.75 32.75 1.23
C GLU A 257 -42.78 33.25 0.16
N ASN A 258 -43.34 33.23 -1.05
CA ASN A 258 -43.56 34.44 -1.86
C ASN A 258 -43.63 35.75 -1.03
N THR A 259 -42.70 36.68 -1.25
CA THR A 259 -43.02 38.11 -1.45
C THR A 259 -41.86 38.79 -2.17
N ASN A 260 -42.09 39.07 -3.45
CA ASN A 260 -41.33 40.06 -4.22
C ASN A 260 -41.45 41.43 -3.55
N PRO A 261 -40.35 42.21 -3.54
CA PRO A 261 -40.43 43.59 -3.94
C PRO A 261 -39.62 43.83 -5.21
N SER A 262 -40.33 44.41 -6.17
CA SER A 262 -39.86 45.07 -7.38
C SER A 262 -38.72 46.08 -7.13
N LYS A 263 -37.75 46.07 -8.07
CA LYS A 263 -37.01 47.19 -8.69
C LYS A 263 -36.62 48.39 -7.80
N ASP A 264 -35.32 48.65 -7.68
CA ASP A 264 -34.63 49.66 -8.50
C ASP A 264 -33.24 49.96 -7.93
N SER A 265 -32.31 50.28 -8.84
CA SER A 265 -31.13 51.13 -8.63
C SER A 265 -30.01 50.62 -7.69
N PHE A 266 -28.84 50.29 -8.26
CA PHE A 266 -27.71 51.23 -8.30
C PHE A 266 -26.49 50.54 -8.91
N GLU A 267 -26.08 51.04 -10.07
CA GLU A 267 -24.70 50.94 -10.54
C GLU A 267 -23.77 51.56 -9.50
N LYS A 268 -22.71 50.85 -9.13
CA LYS A 268 -21.40 51.47 -8.88
C LYS A 268 -20.27 50.46 -9.02
N SER A 269 -19.62 50.59 -10.17
CA SER A 269 -18.25 50.28 -10.49
C SER A 269 -17.28 50.42 -9.31
N VAL A 270 -16.55 49.34 -9.01
CA VAL A 270 -15.27 49.41 -8.29
C VAL A 270 -14.21 48.76 -9.16
N SER A 271 -13.47 49.61 -9.85
CA SER A 271 -12.23 49.28 -10.54
C SER A 271 -11.14 48.98 -9.50
N ILE A 272 -10.71 47.73 -9.40
CA ILE A 272 -9.51 47.38 -8.63
C ILE A 272 -8.30 47.39 -9.56
N GLU A 273 -7.39 48.27 -9.21
CA GLU A 273 -6.24 48.73 -9.97
C GLU A 273 -5.13 47.67 -10.06
N ARG A 274 -4.78 47.31 -11.30
CA ARG A 274 -3.62 46.47 -11.64
C ARG A 274 -2.32 47.26 -11.40
N ARG A 275 -1.69 47.07 -10.23
CA ARG A 275 -0.30 47.51 -10.02
C ARG A 275 0.68 46.60 -10.78
N LYS A 276 1.14 47.09 -11.93
CA LYS A 276 2.34 46.59 -12.64
C LYS A 276 3.58 46.80 -11.76
N ARG A 277 4.20 45.72 -11.26
CA ARG A 277 5.56 45.76 -10.72
C ARG A 277 6.55 45.56 -11.88
N LYS A 278 7.43 46.55 -12.07
CA LYS A 278 8.57 46.50 -13.00
C LYS A 278 9.59 45.43 -12.55
N PRO A 279 10.22 44.67 -13.46
CA PRO A 279 11.37 43.86 -13.13
C PRO A 279 12.60 44.76 -12.89
N ARG A 280 13.34 44.45 -11.82
CA ARG A 280 14.58 45.10 -11.42
C ARG A 280 15.73 44.32 -12.10
N THR A 281 16.31 44.90 -13.13
CA THR A 281 17.53 44.43 -13.78
C THR A 281 18.72 44.69 -12.86
N ASN A 282 19.28 43.63 -12.25
CA ASN A 282 20.59 43.69 -11.63
C ASN A 282 21.64 43.23 -12.64
N GLN A 283 22.40 44.20 -13.14
CA GLN A 283 23.71 43.97 -13.75
C GLN A 283 24.69 43.52 -12.65
N SER A 284 25.32 42.35 -12.79
CA SER A 284 26.58 42.06 -12.10
C SER A 284 27.67 41.78 -13.12
N SER A 285 28.47 42.81 -13.33
CA SER A 285 29.77 42.78 -13.97
C SER A 285 30.83 42.14 -13.08
N GLY A 286 31.76 41.40 -13.68
CA GLY A 286 33.06 41.05 -13.11
C GLY A 286 33.21 39.54 -12.86
N LYS A 287 34.34 38.88 -13.14
CA LYS A 287 35.69 39.38 -13.38
C LYS A 287 36.49 38.23 -14.02
N LYS A 288 37.16 38.50 -15.14
CA LYS A 288 38.26 37.68 -15.65
C LYS A 288 39.39 37.66 -14.61
N ARG A 289 39.96 36.50 -14.33
CA ARG A 289 41.37 36.37 -13.97
C ARG A 289 41.94 35.12 -14.62
N LYS A 290 42.84 35.38 -15.58
CA LYS A 290 43.83 34.43 -16.07
C LYS A 290 44.95 34.34 -15.03
N GLY A 291 45.40 33.12 -14.80
CA GLY A 291 46.68 32.74 -14.22
C GLY A 291 47.00 31.40 -14.85
#